data_AF-A0A3S3QQW0-F1
#
_entry.id   AF-A0A3S3QQW0-F1
#
_cell.length_a   1.000
_cell.length_b   1.000
_cell.length_c   1.000
_cell.angle_alpha   90.00
_cell.angle_beta   90.00
_cell.angle_gamma   90.00
#
_symmetry.space_group_name_H-M   'P 1'
#
loop_
_entity.id
_entity.type
_entity.pdbx_description
1 polymer ?
#
loop_
_entity_poly.entity_id
_entity_poly.type
_entity_poly.pdbx_seq_one_letter_code
_entity_poly.pdbx_strand_id
1 'polypeptide(L)'
;MHKTVEQVTRRIIERSKESRTAYLEQIKEAAGKSPKGPFRKQLPSSNLAHDLAGCPSCRTALLDDKAPNIGIISSYNDVVSAHQPLGGYPDLIKAAVAEAGGNAQVAGGVPACVTVSPRENRAWT
;
A
#
# COMPACT_ATOMS: atom_id res chain seq x y z
N MET A 1 -1.15 -27.22 8.73
CA MET A 1 0.04 -26.45 8.28
C MET A 1 1.27 -27.36 8.33
N HIS A 2 2.21 -27.24 7.39
CA HIS A 2 3.44 -28.07 7.38
C HIS A 2 4.34 -27.73 8.59
N LYS A 3 4.95 -28.74 9.25
CA LYS A 3 5.71 -28.55 10.50
C LYS A 3 6.80 -27.48 10.40
N THR A 4 7.54 -27.45 9.30
CA THR A 4 8.58 -26.44 9.07
C THR A 4 8.02 -25.03 8.97
N VAL A 5 6.87 -24.86 8.31
CA VAL A 5 6.22 -23.55 8.16
C VAL A 5 5.81 -23.05 9.54
N GLU A 6 5.26 -23.92 10.39
CA GLU A 6 4.88 -23.58 11.75
C GLU A 6 6.07 -23.14 12.62
N GLN A 7 7.17 -23.90 12.58
CA GLN A 7 8.39 -23.55 13.31
C GLN A 7 8.96 -22.19 12.86
N VAL A 8 8.99 -21.93 11.54
CA VAL A 8 9.46 -20.66 11.00
C VAL A 8 8.54 -19.50 11.38
N THR A 9 7.22 -19.68 11.27
CA THR A 9 6.24 -18.67 11.67
C THR A 9 6.39 -18.31 13.15
N ARG A 10 6.51 -19.30 14.04
CA ARG A 10 6.74 -19.07 15.47
C ARG A 10 8.03 -18.29 15.73
N ARG A 11 9.13 -18.68 15.07
CA ARG A 11 10.42 -17.98 15.20
C ARG A 11 10.33 -16.51 14.76
N ILE A 12 9.58 -16.22 13.70
CA ILE A 12 9.37 -14.85 13.22
C ILE A 12 8.54 -14.06 14.24
N ILE A 13 7.45 -14.63 14.75
CA ILE A 13 6.58 -13.99 15.75
C ILE A 13 7.40 -13.59 16.99
N GLU A 14 8.19 -14.51 17.55
CA GLU A 14 8.98 -14.24 18.74
C GLU A 14 10.05 -13.17 18.51
N ARG A 15 10.82 -13.28 17.41
CA ARG A 15 11.87 -12.30 17.07
C ARG A 15 11.29 -10.90 16.80
N SER A 16 10.09 -10.82 16.24
CA SER A 16 9.47 -9.56 15.83
C SER A 16 8.52 -8.96 16.88
N LYS A 17 8.41 -9.57 18.07
CA LYS A 17 7.42 -9.18 19.08
C LYS A 17 7.48 -7.70 19.47
N GLU A 18 8.67 -7.20 19.81
CA GLU A 18 8.87 -5.81 20.23
C GLU A 18 8.62 -4.83 19.07
N SER A 19 9.27 -5.02 17.93
CA SER A 19 9.12 -4.13 16.77
C SER A 19 7.69 -4.13 16.20
N ARG A 20 7.01 -5.28 16.20
CA ARG A 20 5.60 -5.37 15.82
C ARG A 20 4.70 -4.62 16.80
N THR A 21 4.99 -4.69 18.10
CA THR A 21 4.22 -3.99 19.13
C THR A 21 4.34 -2.47 18.95
N ALA A 22 5.57 -1.95 18.84
CA ALA A 22 5.83 -0.54 18.58
C ALA A 22 5.15 -0.03 17.30
N TYR A 23 5.21 -0.82 16.22
CA TYR A 23 4.52 -0.49 14.96
C TYR A 23 3.00 -0.41 15.13
N LEU A 24 2.40 -1.37 15.82
CA LEU A 24 0.95 -1.39 16.05
C LEU A 24 0.50 -0.24 16.97
N GLU A 25 1.31 0.14 17.95
CA GLU A 25 1.07 1.33 18.79
C GLU A 25 1.12 2.61 17.96
N GLN A 26 2.11 2.75 17.09
CA GLN A 26 2.20 3.89 16.17
C GLN A 26 0.98 4.00 15.25
N ILE A 27 0.47 2.88 14.73
CA ILE A 27 -0.77 2.85 13.94
C ILE A 27 -1.96 3.31 14.80
N LYS A 28 -2.10 2.79 16.02
CA LYS A 28 -3.19 3.19 16.93
C LYS A 28 -3.14 4.68 17.24
N GLU A 29 -1.94 5.21 17.50
CA GLU A 29 -1.72 6.62 17.75
C GLU A 29 -2.08 7.46 16.52
N ALA A 30 -1.64 7.07 15.32
CA ALA A 30 -1.97 7.75 14.07
C ALA A 30 -3.48 7.72 13.78
N ALA A 31 -4.15 6.60 14.07
CA ALA A 31 -5.61 6.50 13.97
C ALA A 31 -6.32 7.42 14.98
N GLY A 32 -5.78 7.55 16.20
CA GLY A 32 -6.32 8.42 17.25
C GLY A 32 -6.03 9.92 17.04
N LYS A 33 -5.00 10.28 16.27
CA LYS A 33 -4.60 11.67 15.97
C LYS A 33 -5.60 12.45 15.10
N SER A 34 -6.62 11.78 14.53
CA SER A 34 -7.64 12.43 13.70
C SER A 34 -8.98 12.54 14.45
N PRO A 35 -9.20 13.54 15.32
CA PRO A 35 -10.41 13.69 16.13
C PRO A 35 -11.70 13.92 15.31
N LYS A 36 -11.59 14.06 13.98
CA LYS A 36 -12.71 14.29 13.04
C LYS A 36 -12.75 13.30 11.86
N GLY A 37 -11.98 12.21 11.90
CA GLY A 37 -11.85 11.28 10.78
C GLY A 37 -10.96 11.81 9.64
N PRO A 38 -11.05 11.24 8.43
CA PRO A 38 -10.28 11.68 7.26
C PRO A 38 -10.58 13.13 6.86
N PHE A 39 -9.57 13.89 6.41
CA PHE A 39 -9.68 15.32 6.08
C PHE A 39 -10.53 15.64 4.81
N ARG A 40 -11.21 14.65 4.21
CA ARG A 40 -11.83 14.79 2.87
C ARG A 40 -12.94 15.83 2.80
N LYS A 41 -13.73 16.03 3.87
CA LYS A 41 -14.79 17.05 3.92
C LYS A 41 -14.31 18.50 3.99
N GLN A 42 -13.02 18.72 4.21
CA GLN A 42 -12.43 20.06 4.26
C GLN A 42 -11.84 20.48 2.90
N LEU A 43 -11.92 19.61 1.89
CA LEU A 43 -11.48 19.93 0.53
C LEU A 43 -12.49 20.88 -0.15
N PRO A 44 -12.01 21.89 -0.89
CA PRO A 44 -12.86 22.70 -1.76
C PRO A 44 -13.64 21.84 -2.76
N SER A 45 -14.88 22.22 -3.07
CA SER A 45 -15.75 21.49 -4.00
C SER A 45 -15.14 21.28 -5.38
N SER A 46 -14.29 22.20 -5.84
CA SER A 46 -13.52 22.06 -7.08
C SER A 46 -12.55 20.88 -7.03
N ASN A 47 -11.78 20.74 -5.95
CA ASN A 47 -10.80 19.66 -5.80
C ASN A 47 -11.50 18.31 -5.69
N LEU A 48 -12.58 18.26 -4.92
CA LEU A 48 -13.39 17.05 -4.79
C LEU A 48 -14.02 16.64 -6.13
N ALA A 49 -14.48 17.58 -6.95
CA ALA A 49 -15.05 17.27 -8.27
C ALA A 49 -14.02 16.67 -9.22
N HIS A 50 -12.79 17.18 -9.23
CA HIS A 50 -11.70 16.64 -10.04
C HIS A 50 -11.26 15.25 -9.56
N ASP A 51 -11.10 15.06 -8.25
CA ASP A 51 -10.69 13.79 -7.64
C ASP A 51 -11.71 12.66 -7.92
N LEU A 52 -13.01 13.00 -8.00
CA LEU A 52 -14.09 12.03 -8.24
C LEU A 52 -14.43 11.82 -9.72
N ALA A 53 -13.84 12.59 -10.64
CA ALA A 53 -14.17 12.51 -12.07
C ALA A 53 -13.62 11.23 -12.73
N GLY A 54 -12.43 10.79 -12.32
CA GLY A 54 -11.76 9.60 -12.89
C GLY A 54 -12.33 8.26 -12.42
N CYS A 55 -13.28 8.26 -11.48
CA CYS A 55 -13.79 7.04 -10.89
C CYS A 55 -15.28 7.16 -10.51
N PRO A 56 -16.19 7.06 -11.50
CA PRO A 56 -17.63 7.18 -11.27
C PRO A 56 -18.19 6.13 -10.31
N SER A 57 -17.66 4.90 -10.36
CA SER A 57 -18.10 3.77 -9.53
C SER A 57 -17.64 3.87 -8.08
N CYS A 58 -16.53 4.56 -7.78
CA CYS A 58 -16.05 4.74 -6.41
C CYS A 58 -16.49 6.07 -5.78
N ARG A 59 -17.26 6.90 -6.50
CA ARG A 59 -17.73 8.21 -6.03
C ARG A 59 -18.44 8.12 -4.68
N THR A 60 -19.41 7.22 -4.55
CA THR A 60 -20.21 7.07 -3.33
C THR A 60 -19.34 6.67 -2.13
N ALA A 61 -18.37 5.80 -2.35
CA ALA A 61 -17.47 5.30 -1.31
C ALA A 61 -16.40 6.33 -0.92
N LEU A 62 -15.97 7.20 -1.85
CA LEU A 62 -15.04 8.30 -1.55
C LEU A 62 -15.71 9.48 -0.84
N LEU A 63 -17.03 9.63 -1.00
CA LEU A 63 -17.86 10.58 -0.25
C LEU A 63 -18.26 10.06 1.14
N ASP A 64 -18.05 8.77 1.41
CA ASP A 64 -18.20 8.20 2.75
C ASP A 64 -16.96 8.54 3.61
N ASP A 65 -17.18 9.22 4.73
CA ASP A 65 -16.13 9.63 5.66
C ASP A 65 -15.46 8.46 6.39
N LYS A 66 -16.11 7.30 6.46
CA LYS A 66 -15.63 6.16 7.24
C LYS A 66 -14.78 5.21 6.41
N ALA A 67 -14.99 5.17 5.10
CA ALA A 67 -14.26 4.28 4.23
C ALA A 67 -12.78 4.73 4.11
N PRO A 68 -11.80 3.86 4.42
CA PRO A 68 -10.41 4.16 4.15
C PRO A 68 -10.20 4.32 2.64
N ASN A 69 -9.33 5.25 2.25
CA ASN A 69 -8.94 5.45 0.86
C ASN A 69 -7.42 5.30 0.78
N ILE A 70 -6.94 4.30 0.06
CA ILE A 70 -5.55 3.85 0.06
C ILE A 70 -4.89 4.21 -1.27
N GLY A 71 -3.82 5.02 -1.21
CA GLY A 71 -2.97 5.30 -2.36
C GLY A 71 -1.97 4.17 -2.59
N ILE A 72 -1.92 3.65 -3.81
CA ILE A 72 -0.95 2.65 -4.27
C ILE A 72 0.16 3.40 -5.01
N ILE A 73 1.39 3.30 -4.50
CA ILE A 73 2.60 3.82 -5.13
C ILE A 73 3.38 2.63 -5.68
N SER A 74 3.63 2.62 -6.99
CA SER A 74 4.31 1.49 -7.66
C SER A 74 5.64 1.92 -8.26
N SER A 75 6.66 1.07 -8.12
CA SER A 75 7.92 1.16 -8.87
C SER A 75 7.94 0.25 -10.11
N TYR A 76 6.77 -0.26 -10.52
CA TYR A 76 6.64 -1.09 -11.72
C TYR A 76 7.25 -0.40 -12.95
N ASN A 77 8.00 -1.18 -13.72
CA ASN A 77 8.50 -0.81 -15.03
C ASN A 77 8.77 -2.10 -15.82
N ASP A 78 8.80 -1.97 -17.14
CA ASP A 78 8.93 -3.10 -18.04
C ASP A 78 10.34 -3.72 -18.10
N VAL A 79 11.37 -2.98 -17.67
CA VAL A 79 12.78 -3.28 -17.98
C VAL A 79 13.50 -4.00 -16.85
N VAL A 80 13.14 -3.73 -15.59
CA VAL A 80 13.80 -4.33 -14.41
C VAL A 80 13.04 -5.59 -13.99
N SER A 81 13.69 -6.76 -14.13
CA SER A 81 13.09 -8.07 -13.81
C SER A 81 12.55 -8.16 -12.38
N ALA A 82 13.22 -7.55 -11.40
CA ALA A 82 12.77 -7.51 -10.01
C ALA A 82 11.45 -6.73 -9.83
N HIS A 83 11.09 -5.86 -10.77
CA HIS A 83 9.91 -5.00 -10.68
C HIS A 83 8.74 -5.50 -11.55
N GLN A 84 8.97 -6.44 -12.47
CA GLN A 84 7.93 -7.06 -13.29
C GLN A 84 6.72 -7.57 -12.48
N PRO A 85 6.90 -8.29 -11.34
CA PRO A 85 5.78 -8.78 -10.55
C PRO A 85 4.85 -7.68 -10.00
N LEU A 86 5.35 -6.45 -9.89
CA LEU A 86 4.59 -5.32 -9.34
C LEU A 86 3.44 -4.89 -10.27
N GLY A 87 3.45 -5.26 -11.55
CA GLY A 87 2.41 -4.85 -12.51
C GLY A 87 1.02 -5.38 -12.16
N GLY A 88 0.92 -6.59 -11.60
CA GLY A 88 -0.35 -7.21 -11.22
C GLY A 88 -0.84 -6.86 -9.80
N TYR A 89 0.04 -6.33 -8.95
CA TYR A 89 -0.31 -6.04 -7.55
C TYR A 89 -1.34 -4.94 -7.35
N PRO A 90 -1.40 -3.86 -8.15
CA PRO A 90 -2.43 -2.85 -7.98
C PRO A 90 -3.84 -3.43 -7.96
N ASP A 91 -4.15 -4.39 -8.83
CA ASP A 91 -5.51 -4.95 -8.89
C ASP A 91 -5.81 -5.90 -7.73
N LEU A 92 -4.82 -6.72 -7.32
CA LEU A 92 -4.95 -7.54 -6.12
C LEU A 92 -5.14 -6.69 -4.86
N ILE A 93 -4.40 -5.59 -4.73
CA ILE A 93 -4.50 -4.67 -3.60
C ILE A 93 -5.87 -3.99 -3.61
N LYS A 94 -6.36 -3.50 -4.76
CA LYS A 94 -7.69 -2.90 -4.87
C LYS A 94 -8.79 -3.87 -4.45
N ALA A 95 -8.73 -5.12 -4.90
CA ALA A 95 -9.70 -6.13 -4.53
C ALA A 95 -9.70 -6.40 -3.01
N ALA A 96 -8.52 -6.61 -2.42
CA ALA A 96 -8.39 -6.84 -0.98
C ALA A 96 -8.87 -5.65 -0.14
N VAL A 97 -8.60 -4.42 -0.59
CA VAL A 97 -9.07 -3.21 0.10
C VAL A 97 -10.59 -3.08 -0.02
N ALA A 98 -11.17 -3.38 -1.18
CA ALA A 98 -12.61 -3.38 -1.39
C ALA A 98 -13.32 -4.43 -0.50
N GLU A 99 -12.78 -5.65 -0.39
CA GLU A 99 -13.29 -6.69 0.51
C GLU A 99 -13.25 -6.25 1.98
N ALA A 100 -12.26 -5.45 2.37
CA ALA A 100 -12.14 -4.86 3.70
C ALA A 100 -13.03 -3.61 3.91
N GLY A 101 -13.84 -3.21 2.93
CA GLY A 101 -14.74 -2.05 3.00
C GLY A 101 -14.07 -0.70 2.73
N GLY A 102 -12.90 -0.70 2.09
CA GLY A 102 -12.17 0.51 1.69
C GLY A 102 -12.14 0.72 0.18
N ASN A 103 -11.48 1.81 -0.22
CA ASN A 103 -11.15 2.11 -1.61
C ASN A 103 -9.65 2.16 -1.80
N ALA A 104 -9.16 1.80 -2.98
CA ALA A 104 -7.76 2.00 -3.34
C ALA A 104 -7.59 2.41 -4.81
N GLN A 105 -6.54 3.17 -5.08
CA GLN A 105 -6.21 3.66 -6.42
C GLN A 105 -4.70 3.79 -6.56
N VAL A 106 -4.21 3.67 -7.80
CA VAL A 106 -2.84 4.06 -8.11
C VAL A 106 -2.73 5.57 -7.94
N ALA A 107 -1.98 5.99 -6.93
CA ALA A 107 -1.75 7.40 -6.62
C ALA A 107 -0.53 7.95 -7.37
N GLY A 108 0.39 7.08 -7.81
CA GLY A 108 1.55 7.49 -8.58
C GLY A 108 2.55 6.37 -8.81
N GLY A 109 3.53 6.68 -9.67
CA GLY A 109 4.73 5.87 -9.87
C GLY A 109 5.93 6.47 -9.15
N VAL A 110 6.89 5.63 -8.79
CA VAL A 110 8.22 6.08 -8.32
C VAL A 110 9.31 5.50 -9.23
N PRO A 111 10.45 6.20 -9.40
CA PRO A 111 11.56 5.68 -10.19
C PRO A 111 12.01 4.31 -9.71
N ALA A 112 12.23 3.41 -10.66
CA ALA A 112 12.76 2.09 -10.39
C ALA A 112 14.28 2.13 -10.34
N CYS A 113 14.85 1.68 -9.22
CA CYS A 113 16.29 1.48 -9.09
C CYS A 113 16.56 0.05 -8.60
N VAL A 114 17.49 -0.64 -9.26
CA VAL A 114 18.07 -1.90 -8.77
C VAL A 114 19.52 -1.62 -8.40
N THR A 115 19.93 -2.03 -7.20
CA THR A 115 21.34 -1.94 -6.81
C THR A 115 22.10 -3.07 -7.49
N VAL A 116 23.05 -2.72 -8.34
CA VAL A 116 23.97 -3.70 -8.94
C VAL A 116 25.08 -3.98 -7.94
N SER A 117 25.34 -5.25 -7.67
CA SER A 117 26.49 -5.64 -6.84
C SER A 117 27.80 -5.27 -7.56
N PRO A 118 28.80 -4.68 -6.88
CA PRO A 118 30.11 -4.42 -7.47
C PRO A 118 30.78 -5.68 -8.05
N ARG A 119 30.37 -6.88 -7.63
CA ARG A 119 30.89 -8.16 -8.12
C ARG A 119 30.31 -8.58 -9.47
N GLU A 120 29.12 -8.11 -9.83
CA GLU A 120 28.39 -8.50 -11.04
C GLU A 120 28.74 -7.63 -12.26
N ASN A 121 29.42 -6.50 -12.05
CA ASN A 121 29.85 -5.59 -13.12
C ASN A 121 30.95 -6.16 -14.05
N ARG A 122 31.40 -7.40 -13.80
CA ARG A 122 32.40 -8.12 -14.63
C ARG A 122 31.79 -9.16 -15.56
N ALA A 123 30.48 -9.42 -15.49
CA ALA A 123 29.83 -10.47 -16.26
C ALA A 123 29.32 -10.00 -17.65
N TRP A 124 29.44 -8.71 -17.97
CA TRP A 124 28.84 -8.10 -19.16
C TRP A 124 29.81 -7.24 -20.00
N THR A 125 31.12 -7.45 -19.86
CA THR A 125 32.18 -6.89 -20.73
C THR A 125 32.98 -8.01 -21.35
#